data_AF-W7NGT9-F1
#
_entry.id   AF-W7NGT9-F1
#
_cell.length_a   1.000
_cell.length_b   1.000
_cell.length_c   1.000
_cell.angle_alpha   90.00
_cell.angle_beta   90.00
_cell.angle_gamma   90.00
#
_symmetry.space_group_name_H-M   'P 1'
#
loop_
_entity.id
_entity.type
_entity.pdbx_description
1 polymer ?
#
loop_
_entity_poly.entity_id
_entity_poly.type
_entity_poly.pdbx_seq_one_letter_code
_entity_poly.pdbx_strand_id
1 'polypeptide(L)' 'MRNNPCKTELKVARSQRNKLRTMSAKLKEMCCEWDGLSGWLETETEQLAESIDRHLEALEDQIREWSEGTDNREGY' A
#
# COMPACT_ATOMS: atom_id res chain seq x y z
N MET A 1 9.93 28.86 -3.10
CA MET A 1 9.71 27.42 -2.83
C MET A 1 10.03 26.65 -4.09
N ARG A 2 11.06 25.80 -4.08
CA ARG A 2 11.41 24.95 -5.22
C ARG A 2 10.36 23.83 -5.26
N ASN A 3 9.55 23.76 -6.33
CA ASN A 3 8.53 22.72 -6.46
C ASN A 3 9.23 21.36 -6.49
N ASN A 4 8.82 20.43 -5.62
CA ASN A 4 9.30 19.05 -5.65
C ASN A 4 8.95 18.43 -7.02
N PRO A 5 9.93 17.89 -7.77
CA PRO A 5 9.72 17.35 -9.11
C PRO A 5 8.75 16.15 -9.13
N CYS A 6 8.64 15.42 -8.01
CA CYS A 6 7.79 14.26 -7.82
C CYS A 6 6.39 14.59 -7.24
N LYS A 7 5.94 15.85 -7.33
CA LYS A 7 4.67 16.30 -6.70
C LYS A 7 3.45 15.51 -7.18
N THR A 8 3.42 15.12 -8.45
CA THR A 8 2.29 14.38 -9.04
C THR A 8 2.28 12.94 -8.53
N GLU A 9 3.43 12.30 -8.55
CA GLU A 9 3.69 10.94 -8.08
C GLU A 9 3.36 10.82 -6.59
N LEU A 10 3.80 11.77 -5.78
CA LEU A 10 3.45 11.87 -4.36
C LEU A 10 1.93 11.96 -4.15
N LYS A 11 1.22 12.74 -4.97
CA LYS A 11 -0.24 12.87 -4.86
C LYS A 11 -0.93 11.53 -5.16
N VAL A 12 -0.48 10.85 -6.21
CA VAL A 12 -1.03 9.54 -6.62
C VAL A 12 -0.73 8.48 -5.57
N ALA A 13 0.52 8.35 -5.14
CA ALA A 13 0.94 7.34 -4.16
C ALA A 13 0.25 7.53 -2.80
N ARG A 14 0.09 8.76 -2.31
CA ARG A 14 -0.68 9.02 -1.08
C ARG A 14 -2.15 8.61 -1.22
N SER A 15 -2.76 8.86 -2.37
CA SER A 15 -4.13 8.45 -2.67
C SER A 15 -4.27 6.93 -2.69
N GLN A 16 -3.35 6.24 -3.39
CA GLN A 16 -3.31 4.78 -3.46
C GLN A 16 -3.08 4.15 -2.08
N ARG A 17 -2.10 4.64 -1.33
CA ARG A 17 -1.82 4.20 0.05
C ARG A 17 -3.06 4.26 0.94
N ASN A 18 -3.82 5.36 0.90
CA ASN A 18 -5.03 5.48 1.71
C ASN A 18 -6.12 4.46 1.31
N LYS A 19 -6.28 4.20 -0.01
CA LYS A 19 -7.21 3.17 -0.51
C LYS A 19 -6.79 1.77 -0.07
N LEU A 20 -5.51 1.44 -0.22
CA LEU A 20 -4.94 0.15 0.15
C LEU A 20 -5.03 -0.11 1.66
N ARG A 21 -4.78 0.91 2.51
CA ARG A 21 -5.02 0.79 3.96
C ARG A 21 -6.47 0.43 4.29
N THR A 22 -7.41 1.04 3.58
CA THR A 22 -8.84 0.73 3.76
C THR A 22 -9.15 -0.70 3.31
N MET A 23 -8.55 -1.16 2.20
CA MET A 23 -8.74 -2.52 1.70
C MET A 23 -8.12 -3.56 2.64
N SER A 24 -6.89 -3.35 3.13
CA SER A 24 -6.23 -4.24 4.10
C SER A 24 -7.06 -4.39 5.38
N ALA A 25 -7.57 -3.27 5.94
CA ALA A 25 -8.43 -3.32 7.11
C ALA A 25 -9.70 -4.16 6.87
N LYS A 26 -10.37 -3.97 5.73
CA LYS A 26 -11.56 -4.74 5.37
C LYS A 26 -11.27 -6.22 5.13
N LEU A 27 -10.14 -6.56 4.53
CA LEU A 27 -9.74 -7.96 4.35
C LEU A 27 -9.48 -8.65 5.69
N LYS A 28 -8.85 -7.95 6.63
CA LYS A 28 -8.64 -8.49 7.99
C LYS A 28 -9.96 -8.71 8.73
N GLU A 29 -10.92 -7.80 8.58
CA GLU A 29 -12.28 -8.00 9.09
C GLU A 29 -12.97 -9.22 8.44
N MET A 30 -12.94 -9.32 7.11
CA MET A 30 -13.51 -10.44 6.36
C MET A 30 -12.84 -11.78 6.69
N CYS A 31 -11.55 -11.78 7.02
CA CYS A 31 -10.82 -12.98 7.43
C CYS A 31 -11.45 -13.59 8.69
N CYS A 32 -11.78 -12.75 9.68
CA CYS A 32 -12.46 -13.19 10.90
C CYS A 32 -13.89 -13.72 10.66
N GLU A 33 -14.55 -13.31 9.58
CA GLU A 33 -15.87 -13.84 9.22
C GLU A 33 -15.82 -15.33 8.81
N TRP A 34 -14.65 -15.81 8.39
CA TRP A 34 -14.44 -17.22 8.01
C TRP A 34 -14.00 -18.12 9.17
N ASP A 35 -13.70 -17.57 10.34
CA ASP A 35 -13.28 -18.32 11.52
C ASP A 35 -14.35 -19.37 11.89
N GLY A 36 -13.91 -20.62 12.02
CA GLY A 36 -14.78 -21.77 12.29
C GLY A 36 -15.70 -22.19 11.14
N LEU A 37 -15.70 -21.49 9.99
CA LEU A 37 -16.50 -21.82 8.80
C LEU A 37 -15.65 -22.43 7.68
N SER A 38 -14.52 -21.81 7.34
CA SER A 38 -13.66 -22.26 6.24
C SER A 38 -12.22 -21.76 6.41
N GLY A 39 -11.35 -22.64 6.92
CA GLY A 39 -9.93 -22.32 7.09
C GLY A 39 -9.20 -22.01 5.77
N TRP A 40 -9.66 -22.55 4.63
CA TRP A 40 -9.10 -22.19 3.33
C TRP A 40 -9.43 -20.74 2.95
N LEU A 41 -10.68 -20.30 3.13
CA LEU A 41 -11.07 -18.92 2.82
C LEU A 41 -10.46 -17.91 3.79
N GLU A 42 -10.33 -18.29 5.06
CA GLU A 42 -9.57 -17.53 6.06
C GLU A 42 -8.13 -17.31 5.58
N THR A 43 -7.42 -18.40 5.26
CA THR A 43 -6.03 -18.37 4.79
C THR A 43 -5.85 -17.54 3.50
N GLU A 44 -6.73 -17.70 2.50
CA GLU A 44 -6.65 -16.93 1.25
C GLU A 44 -6.92 -15.44 1.48
N THR A 45 -7.85 -15.09 2.37
CA THR A 45 -8.16 -13.70 2.70
C THR A 45 -7.01 -13.04 3.47
N GLU A 46 -6.38 -13.78 4.39
CA GLU A 46 -5.18 -13.35 5.10
C GLU A 46 -4.01 -13.08 4.14
N GLN A 47 -3.71 -14.02 3.24
CA GLN A 47 -2.64 -13.85 2.24
C GLN A 47 -2.88 -12.65 1.31
N LEU A 48 -4.14 -12.37 0.96
CA LEU A 48 -4.49 -11.18 0.19
C LEU A 48 -4.22 -9.90 0.99
N ALA A 49 -4.55 -9.87 2.28
CA ALA A 49 -4.24 -8.74 3.16
C ALA A 49 -2.73 -8.53 3.28
N GLU A 50 -1.94 -9.59 3.45
CA GLU A 50 -0.47 -9.54 3.50
C GLU A 50 0.14 -9.01 2.20
N SER A 51 -0.43 -9.36 1.04
CA SER A 51 0.01 -8.84 -0.25
C SER A 51 -0.22 -7.33 -0.37
N ILE A 52 -1.36 -6.85 0.14
CA ILE A 52 -1.65 -5.40 0.21
C ILE A 52 -0.70 -4.70 1.18
N ASP A 53 -0.41 -5.29 2.34
CA ASP A 53 0.50 -4.71 3.34
C ASP A 53 1.93 -4.59 2.79
N ARG A 54 2.43 -5.60 2.07
CA ARG A 54 3.71 -5.50 1.35
C ARG A 54 3.72 -4.38 0.30
N HIS A 55 2.63 -4.19 -0.43
CA HIS A 55 2.52 -3.09 -1.40
C HIS A 55 2.45 -1.72 -0.71
N LEU A 56 1.82 -1.64 0.47
CA LEU A 56 1.80 -0.42 1.30
C LEU A 56 3.21 -0.03 1.74
N GLU A 57 4.02 -0.96 2.21
CA GLU A 57 5.42 -0.72 2.58
C GLU A 57 6.21 -0.14 1.41
N ALA A 58 6.11 -0.75 0.24
CA ALA A 58 6.77 -0.26 -0.98
C ALA A 58 6.32 1.17 -1.36
N LEU A 59 5.02 1.47 -1.23
CA LEU A 59 4.51 2.83 -1.46
C LEU A 59 5.00 3.83 -0.42
N GLU A 60 5.14 3.43 0.84
CA GLU A 60 5.65 4.29 1.90
C GLU A 60 7.12 4.63 1.70
N ASP A 61 7.93 3.66 1.27
CA ASP A 61 9.32 3.88 0.90
C ASP A 61 9.45 4.83 -0.30
N GLN A 62 8.67 4.63 -1.36
CA GLN A 62 8.65 5.52 -2.52
C GLN A 62 8.17 6.94 -2.17
N ILE A 63 7.16 7.07 -1.31
CA ILE A 63 6.70 8.38 -0.83
C ILE A 63 7.82 9.09 -0.03
N ARG A 64 8.59 8.36 0.78
CA ARG A 64 9.72 8.92 1.53
C ARG A 64 10.79 9.43 0.57
N GLU A 65 11.24 8.59 -0.36
CA GLU A 65 12.25 8.93 -1.37
C GLU A 65 11.84 10.18 -2.18
N TRP A 66 10.63 10.19 -2.73
CA TRP A 66 10.15 11.34 -3.49
C TRP A 66 9.95 12.59 -2.65
N SER A 67 9.63 12.46 -1.35
CA SER A 67 9.45 13.63 -0.47
C SER A 67 10.77 14.36 -0.18
N GLU A 68 11.89 13.64 -0.21
CA GLU A 68 13.24 14.20 -0.03
C GLU A 68 13.73 15.00 -1.24
N GLY A 69 13.05 14.87 -2.40
CA GLY A 69 13.31 15.68 -3.59
C GLY A 69 14.55 15.25 -4.38
N THR A 70 15.14 14.09 -4.06
CA THR A 70 16.07 13.36 -4.91
C THR A 70 15.28 12.82 -6.10
N ASP A 71 15.32 13.56 -7.20
CA ASP A 71 14.88 13.06 -8.51
C ASP A 71 15.91 12.03 -8.97
N ASN A 72 15.80 10.78 -8.48
CA ASN A 72 16.57 9.63 -8.99
C ASN A 72 16.09 9.22 -10.39
N ARG A 73 15.79 10.17 -11.27
CA ARG A 73 15.55 9.95 -12.71
C ARG A 73 16.87 9.88 -13.49
N GLU A 74 17.87 9.22 -12.93
CA GLU A 74 19.03 8.71 -13.67
C GLU A 74 19.06 7.19 -13.48
N GLY A 75 18.41 6.45 -14.37
CA GLY A 75 18.42 4.99 -14.27
C GLY A 75 17.35 4.27 -15.09
N TYR A 76 17.25 4.56 -16.39
CA TYR A 76 16.72 3.62 -17.39
C TYR A 76 17.61 3.64 -18.62
#